data_AF-A0A7J2YVB1-F1
#
_entry.id   AF-A0A7J2YVB1-F1
#
_cell.length_a   1.000
_cell.length_b   1.000
_cell.length_c   1.000
_cell.angle_alpha   90.00
_cell.angle_beta   90.00
_cell.angle_gamma   90.00
#
_symmetry.space_group_name_H-M   'P 1'
#
loop_
_entity.id
_entity.type
_entity.pdbx_description
1 polymer ?
#
loop_
_entity_poly.entity_id
_entity_poly.type
_entity_poly.pdbx_seq_one_letter_code
_entity_poly.pdbx_strand_id
1 'polypeptide(L)'
;MKFLPILLVILVFWNCIVVSGDCFAAQSGDTYSLHLQGYAWNHSTLSALIIAPENESWWNPAYLNDSLRAIGEWNDATQNFAANYSDYSYLAHVNIRYTVATQFQPNYDIYINWTETSLSNSSDEVGLAQTYINVENVITNCTISLAAHTAHGIALGDVDMQNIALHELGHSFGLGHSNYTGDLMYSFYSLGGSPEGVSTLDVYGVSTLFAWIRNPSGFLPVDGWLKANSVTLPSQINYRDLPVSPQNQPPQTLADNSVVQFFALMFGILLHPEIAVPVGVVILFFVVVALVLKFRGHRRVRVDS
;
A
#
# COMPACT_ATOMS: atom_id res chain seq x y z
N MET A 1 3.32 -54.45 -4.40
CA MET A 1 2.07 -54.00 -3.72
C MET A 1 2.48 -53.42 -2.37
N LYS A 2 2.34 -52.15 -1.99
CA LYS A 2 1.55 -51.00 -2.47
C LYS A 2 2.32 -49.73 -2.01
N PHE A 3 2.95 -48.98 -2.93
CA PHE A 3 3.41 -47.60 -2.68
C PHE A 3 2.36 -46.57 -3.13
N LEU A 4 1.11 -47.00 -3.22
CA LEU A 4 0.00 -46.25 -3.79
C LEU A 4 -0.73 -45.27 -2.83
N PRO A 5 -0.58 -45.27 -1.48
CA PRO A 5 -1.34 -44.31 -0.67
C PRO A 5 -0.63 -42.99 -0.40
N ILE A 6 0.69 -42.87 -0.61
CA ILE A 6 1.43 -41.62 -0.34
C ILE A 6 1.38 -40.65 -1.52
N LEU A 7 1.31 -41.15 -2.75
CA LEU A 7 1.17 -40.32 -3.96
C LEU A 7 -0.22 -39.69 -4.08
N LEU A 8 -1.24 -40.30 -3.45
CA LEU A 8 -2.64 -39.85 -3.55
C LEU A 8 -2.97 -38.70 -2.59
N VAL A 9 -2.28 -38.57 -1.46
CA VAL A 9 -2.45 -37.42 -0.53
C VAL A 9 -1.79 -36.15 -1.09
N ILE A 10 -0.69 -36.28 -1.83
CA ILE A 10 -0.02 -35.15 -2.49
C ILE A 10 -0.81 -34.69 -3.74
N LEU A 11 -1.49 -35.60 -4.43
CA LEU A 11 -2.35 -35.27 -5.57
C LEU A 11 -3.71 -34.65 -5.19
N VAL A 12 -4.25 -34.93 -3.99
CA VAL A 12 -5.46 -34.27 -3.50
C VAL A 12 -5.17 -32.85 -3.00
N PHE A 13 -3.97 -32.57 -2.47
CA PHE A 13 -3.55 -31.20 -2.13
C PHE A 13 -3.15 -30.35 -3.34
N TRP A 14 -2.77 -30.96 -4.47
CA TRP A 14 -2.49 -30.22 -5.72
C TRP A 14 -3.76 -29.73 -6.43
N ASN A 15 -4.91 -30.39 -6.23
CA ASN A 15 -6.17 -30.03 -6.91
C ASN A 15 -7.02 -28.99 -6.18
N CYS A 16 -6.55 -28.41 -5.07
CA CYS A 16 -7.20 -27.26 -4.43
C CYS A 16 -6.49 -25.93 -4.71
N ILE A 17 -5.40 -25.91 -5.48
CA ILE A 17 -4.65 -24.69 -5.81
C ILE A 17 -4.31 -24.68 -7.30
N VAL A 18 -5.33 -24.72 -8.16
CA VAL A 18 -5.19 -24.34 -9.58
C VAL A 18 -6.46 -23.61 -10.00
N VAL A 19 -6.28 -22.32 -10.28
CA VAL A 19 -7.21 -21.36 -10.92
C VAL A 19 -8.30 -20.75 -10.03
N SER A 20 -7.91 -19.82 -9.15
CA SER A 20 -8.47 -18.47 -9.24
C SER A 20 -7.50 -17.63 -10.06
N GLY A 21 -7.35 -18.00 -11.34
CA GLY A 21 -6.81 -17.09 -12.32
C GLY A 21 -7.79 -15.95 -12.39
N ASP A 22 -7.28 -14.75 -12.15
CA ASP A 22 -8.01 -13.51 -12.28
C ASP A 22 -8.90 -13.59 -13.51
N CYS A 23 -10.21 -13.63 -13.27
CA CYS A 23 -11.10 -13.14 -14.29
C CYS A 23 -10.86 -11.64 -14.29
N PHE A 24 -9.85 -11.20 -15.05
CA PHE A 24 -9.91 -9.89 -15.70
C PHE A 24 -11.09 -9.98 -16.67
N ALA A 25 -12.29 -9.89 -16.10
CA ALA A 25 -13.38 -9.28 -16.81
C ALA A 25 -12.85 -7.88 -17.13
N ALA A 26 -12.50 -7.65 -18.39
CA ALA A 26 -12.46 -6.31 -18.93
C ALA A 26 -13.85 -5.74 -18.63
N GLN A 27 -13.93 -4.93 -17.57
CA GLN A 27 -15.15 -4.29 -17.13
C GLN A 27 -15.42 -3.18 -18.13
N SER A 28 -15.99 -3.56 -19.27
CA SER A 28 -16.46 -2.63 -20.28
C SER A 28 -17.67 -1.90 -19.69
N GLY A 29 -17.46 -0.69 -19.16
CA GLY A 29 -18.54 0.23 -18.82
C GLY A 29 -18.42 1.00 -17.51
N ASP A 30 -17.48 0.66 -16.62
CA ASP A 30 -17.38 1.37 -15.35
C ASP A 30 -16.54 2.64 -15.52
N THR A 31 -17.19 3.79 -15.35
CA THR A 31 -16.49 5.07 -15.35
C THR A 31 -15.75 5.19 -14.03
N TYR A 32 -14.43 5.02 -14.05
CA TYR A 32 -13.59 5.24 -12.87
C TYR A 32 -13.79 6.66 -12.36
N SER A 33 -14.06 6.79 -11.07
CA SER A 33 -14.38 8.06 -10.42
C SER A 33 -13.59 8.21 -9.13
N LEU A 34 -13.09 9.42 -8.91
CA LEU A 34 -12.34 9.81 -7.71
C LEU A 34 -13.11 10.88 -6.95
N HIS A 35 -13.36 10.65 -5.67
CA HIS A 35 -13.97 11.65 -4.78
C HIS A 35 -13.00 12.81 -4.52
N LEU A 36 -13.52 14.03 -4.35
CA LEU A 36 -12.76 15.22 -3.97
C LEU A 36 -13.30 15.75 -2.64
N GLN A 37 -12.42 16.08 -1.71
CA GLN A 37 -12.81 16.40 -0.34
C GLN A 37 -13.43 17.79 -0.14
N GLY A 38 -13.36 18.68 -1.15
CA GLY A 38 -13.98 20.01 -1.07
C GLY A 38 -13.04 21.15 -0.70
N TYR A 39 -11.80 20.84 -0.32
CA TYR A 39 -10.79 21.80 0.14
C TYR A 39 -9.49 21.70 -0.67
N ALA A 40 -8.69 22.77 -0.66
CA ALA A 40 -7.43 22.82 -1.41
C ALA A 40 -6.40 23.74 -0.75
N TRP A 41 -5.13 23.55 -1.09
CA TRP A 41 -4.05 24.47 -0.76
C TRP A 41 -4.16 25.76 -1.58
N ASN A 42 -3.77 26.89 -0.98
CA ASN A 42 -3.72 28.20 -1.65
C ASN A 42 -2.36 28.52 -2.28
N HIS A 43 -1.43 27.57 -2.26
CA HIS A 43 -0.09 27.67 -2.82
C HIS A 43 0.28 26.32 -3.45
N SER A 44 1.18 26.32 -4.44
CA SER A 44 1.48 25.12 -5.22
C SER A 44 2.71 24.35 -4.73
N THR A 45 3.61 25.01 -3.99
CA THR A 45 4.80 24.36 -3.42
C THR A 45 4.55 24.06 -1.95
N LEU A 46 4.24 22.81 -1.64
CA LEU A 46 3.95 22.34 -0.30
C LEU A 46 5.25 21.99 0.42
N SER A 47 5.36 22.35 1.68
CA SER A 47 6.45 22.01 2.57
C SER A 47 6.06 20.82 3.47
N ALA A 48 6.85 19.75 3.44
CA ALA A 48 6.65 18.57 4.26
C ALA A 48 7.75 18.44 5.31
N LEU A 49 7.37 18.19 6.57
CA LEU A 49 8.28 17.79 7.63
C LEU A 49 8.12 16.30 7.90
N ILE A 50 9.19 15.54 7.69
CA ILE A 50 9.24 14.12 8.05
C ILE A 50 9.92 14.01 9.41
N ILE A 51 9.19 13.48 10.39
CA ILE A 51 9.63 13.37 11.78
C ILE A 51 9.98 11.90 12.05
N ALA A 52 11.25 11.54 11.87
CA ALA A 52 11.72 10.17 12.04
C ALA A 52 11.94 9.83 13.52
N PRO A 53 11.27 8.79 14.07
CA PRO A 53 11.41 8.39 15.47
C PRO A 53 12.63 7.47 15.67
N GLU A 54 13.83 7.97 15.35
CA GLU A 54 15.08 7.16 15.26
C GLU A 54 15.47 6.40 16.55
N ASN A 55 14.91 6.79 17.71
CA ASN A 55 15.20 6.17 19.00
C ASN A 55 14.19 5.10 19.43
N GLU A 56 13.15 4.84 18.63
CA GLU A 56 12.10 3.88 18.98
C GLU A 56 12.49 2.45 18.57
N SER A 57 12.20 1.45 19.42
CA SER A 57 12.60 0.06 19.17
C SER A 57 11.83 -0.61 18.04
N TRP A 58 10.65 -0.10 17.70
CA TRP A 58 9.76 -0.58 16.64
C TRP A 58 10.01 0.10 15.29
N TRP A 59 10.90 1.11 15.26
CA TRP A 59 11.19 1.89 14.07
C TRP A 59 12.08 1.14 13.08
N ASN A 60 11.67 1.11 11.81
CA ASN A 60 12.52 0.67 10.70
C ASN A 60 13.05 1.90 9.95
N PRO A 61 14.38 2.16 9.94
CA PRO A 61 14.96 3.28 9.21
C PRO A 61 14.66 3.29 7.70
N ALA A 62 14.29 2.17 7.09
CA ALA A 62 13.90 2.10 5.68
C ALA A 62 12.63 2.92 5.39
N TYR A 63 11.70 3.00 6.35
CA TYR A 63 10.43 3.71 6.20
C TYR A 63 10.61 5.19 5.87
N LEU A 64 11.69 5.82 6.35
CA LEU A 64 12.05 7.17 5.94
C LEU A 64 12.22 7.27 4.42
N ASN A 65 13.00 6.37 3.83
CA ASN A 65 13.22 6.37 2.38
C ASN A 65 11.94 5.98 1.61
N ASP A 66 11.11 5.10 2.15
CA ASP A 66 9.82 4.73 1.54
C ASP A 66 8.88 5.95 1.42
N SER A 67 8.74 6.74 2.48
CA SER A 67 7.94 7.96 2.44
C SER A 67 8.56 9.06 1.58
N LEU A 68 9.89 9.19 1.53
CA LEU A 68 10.56 10.14 0.64
C LEU A 68 10.37 9.78 -0.84
N ARG A 69 10.36 8.48 -1.16
CA ARG A 69 10.04 7.98 -2.50
C ARG A 69 8.60 8.26 -2.89
N ALA A 70 7.65 8.08 -1.98
CA ALA A 70 6.24 8.44 -2.20
C ALA A 70 6.07 9.94 -2.52
N ILE A 71 6.79 10.83 -1.81
CA ILE A 71 6.84 12.26 -2.15
C ILE A 71 7.40 12.49 -3.56
N GLY A 72 8.51 11.83 -3.89
CA GLY A 72 9.15 11.92 -5.19
C GLY A 72 8.24 11.43 -6.33
N GLU A 73 7.50 10.37 -6.10
CA GLU A 73 6.56 9.79 -7.05
C GLU A 73 5.37 10.72 -7.35
N TRP A 74 4.77 11.37 -6.35
CA TRP A 74 3.79 12.42 -6.59
C TRP A 74 4.36 13.58 -7.42
N ASN A 75 5.58 14.02 -7.11
CA ASN A 75 6.26 15.08 -7.87
C ASN A 75 6.56 14.67 -9.32
N ASP A 76 6.93 13.42 -9.56
CA ASP A 76 7.18 12.90 -10.92
C ASP A 76 5.87 12.79 -11.70
N ALA A 77 4.82 12.27 -11.07
CA ALA A 77 3.50 12.09 -11.67
C ALA A 77 2.88 13.43 -12.09
N THR A 78 2.90 14.46 -11.22
CA THR A 78 2.38 15.79 -11.56
C THR A 78 3.15 16.43 -12.71
N GLN A 79 4.49 16.33 -12.70
CA GLN A 79 5.34 16.83 -13.79
C GLN A 79 5.09 16.10 -15.10
N ASN A 80 4.98 14.77 -15.06
CA ASN A 80 4.71 13.96 -16.25
C ASN A 80 3.36 14.32 -16.87
N PHE A 81 2.32 14.45 -16.04
CA PHE A 81 1.00 14.83 -16.50
C PHE A 81 0.98 16.24 -17.09
N ALA A 82 1.60 17.21 -16.42
CA ALA A 82 1.71 18.59 -16.90
C ALA A 82 2.44 18.69 -18.26
N ALA A 83 3.46 17.86 -18.47
CA ALA A 83 4.21 17.82 -19.72
C ALA A 83 3.43 17.18 -20.88
N ASN A 84 2.56 16.20 -20.59
CA ASN A 84 1.80 15.46 -21.61
C ASN A 84 0.43 16.07 -21.93
N TYR A 85 -0.14 16.89 -21.03
CA TYR A 85 -1.45 17.51 -21.22
C TYR A 85 -1.39 19.03 -21.01
N SER A 86 -1.25 19.79 -22.11
CA SER A 86 -0.99 21.23 -22.09
C SER A 86 -2.00 22.08 -21.30
N ASP A 87 -3.27 21.66 -21.27
CA ASP A 87 -4.35 22.33 -20.54
C ASP A 87 -4.15 22.29 -19.01
N TYR A 88 -3.27 21.39 -18.56
CA TYR A 88 -2.91 21.15 -17.17
C TYR A 88 -1.44 21.50 -16.88
N SER A 89 -0.76 22.20 -17.80
CA SER A 89 0.65 22.63 -17.64
C SER A 89 0.94 23.40 -16.36
N TYR A 90 -0.07 24.04 -15.75
CA TYR A 90 0.07 24.73 -14.46
C TYR A 90 0.48 23.78 -13.32
N LEU A 91 0.18 22.48 -13.43
CA LEU A 91 0.61 21.46 -12.47
C LEU A 91 2.13 21.30 -12.38
N ALA A 92 2.90 21.78 -13.36
CA ALA A 92 4.37 21.79 -13.27
C ALA A 92 4.90 22.61 -12.08
N HIS A 93 4.07 23.47 -11.49
CA HIS A 93 4.40 24.24 -10.29
C HIS A 93 3.96 23.56 -8.99
N VAL A 94 3.21 22.46 -9.08
CA VAL A 94 2.75 21.69 -7.92
C VAL A 94 3.83 20.69 -7.54
N ASN A 95 4.45 20.92 -6.37
CA ASN A 95 5.52 20.07 -5.86
C ASN A 95 5.52 20.06 -4.33
N ILE A 96 5.93 18.94 -3.76
CA ILE A 96 6.20 18.78 -2.33
C ILE A 96 7.72 18.86 -2.13
N ARG A 97 8.16 19.77 -1.26
CA ARG A 97 9.53 19.88 -0.77
C ARG A 97 9.59 19.39 0.65
N TYR A 98 10.61 18.61 0.97
CA TYR A 98 10.69 18.00 2.28
C TYR A 98 11.90 18.43 3.11
N THR A 99 11.73 18.37 4.43
CA THR A 99 12.80 18.42 5.43
C THR A 99 12.66 17.22 6.34
N VAL A 100 13.78 16.59 6.70
CA VAL A 100 13.81 15.51 7.69
C VAL A 100 14.28 16.07 9.03
N ALA A 101 13.58 15.71 10.10
CA ALA A 101 13.95 16.06 11.47
C ALA A 101 13.65 14.91 12.44
N THR A 102 14.23 14.97 13.64
CA THR A 102 13.95 14.03 14.73
C THR A 102 12.91 14.55 15.72
N GLN A 103 12.45 15.79 15.54
CA GLN A 103 11.47 16.44 16.40
C GLN A 103 10.59 17.39 15.59
N PHE A 104 9.40 17.65 16.11
CA PHE A 104 8.45 18.57 15.52
C PHE A 104 9.05 19.98 15.34
N GLN A 105 8.78 20.59 14.19
CA GLN A 105 9.09 21.98 13.88
C GLN A 105 7.85 22.62 13.24
N PRO A 106 7.38 23.78 13.72
CA PRO A 106 6.20 24.42 13.16
C PRO A 106 6.45 25.00 11.76
N ASN A 107 5.38 25.44 11.10
CA ASN A 107 5.38 26.13 9.80
C ASN A 107 5.70 25.25 8.58
N TYR A 108 5.34 23.96 8.65
CA TYR A 108 5.23 23.09 7.48
C TYR A 108 3.75 22.85 7.14
N ASP A 109 3.49 22.58 5.87
CA ASP A 109 2.16 22.28 5.34
C ASP A 109 1.75 20.84 5.68
N ILE A 110 2.66 19.89 5.44
CA ILE A 110 2.44 18.46 5.66
C ILE A 110 3.39 17.97 6.76
N TYR A 111 2.88 17.18 7.70
CA TYR A 111 3.68 16.49 8.71
C TYR A 111 3.55 14.99 8.49
N ILE A 112 4.67 14.28 8.34
CA ILE A 112 4.69 12.81 8.24
C ILE A 112 5.35 12.27 9.49
N ASN A 113 4.65 11.40 10.21
CA ASN A 113 5.12 10.73 11.41
C ASN A 113 4.74 9.25 11.40
N TRP A 114 5.30 8.51 12.35
CA TRP A 114 5.01 7.10 12.52
C TRP A 114 4.53 6.77 13.94
N THR A 115 3.73 5.73 14.03
CA THR A 115 3.30 5.11 15.29
C THR A 115 3.65 3.62 15.29
N GLU A 116 3.77 3.01 16.46
CA GLU A 116 4.11 1.58 16.56
C GLU A 116 3.02 0.69 15.94
N THR A 117 1.74 0.95 16.28
CA THR A 117 0.58 0.14 15.90
C THR A 117 -0.57 1.00 15.35
N SER A 118 -1.67 0.32 14.97
CA SER A 118 -2.89 0.87 14.38
C SER A 118 -3.31 2.22 14.97
N LEU A 119 -3.71 3.10 14.06
CA LEU A 119 -4.10 4.49 14.31
C LEU A 119 -5.53 4.60 14.84
N SER A 120 -6.24 3.47 14.86
CA SER A 120 -7.62 3.35 15.32
C SER A 120 -7.81 2.07 16.14
N ASN A 121 -8.63 2.17 17.20
CA ASN A 121 -8.95 1.03 18.07
C ASN A 121 -9.99 0.07 17.45
N SER A 122 -10.51 0.39 16.26
CA SER A 122 -11.67 -0.30 15.64
C SER A 122 -11.44 -0.76 14.21
N SER A 123 -10.30 -0.41 13.60
CA SER A 123 -9.92 -0.79 12.23
C SER A 123 -8.43 -1.12 12.17
N ASP A 124 -8.06 -1.95 11.20
CA ASP A 124 -6.66 -2.22 10.82
C ASP A 124 -6.08 -1.06 9.99
N GLU A 125 -6.33 0.18 10.42
CA GLU A 125 -5.85 1.41 9.76
C GLU A 125 -4.33 1.54 9.94
N VAL A 126 -3.62 1.42 8.82
CA VAL A 126 -2.15 1.49 8.76
C VAL A 126 -1.64 2.85 8.26
N GLY A 127 -2.52 3.70 7.75
CA GLY A 127 -2.26 5.08 7.35
C GLY A 127 -3.44 5.96 7.71
N LEU A 128 -3.16 7.24 8.04
CA LEU A 128 -4.19 8.24 8.27
C LEU A 128 -3.66 9.64 7.95
N ALA A 129 -4.28 10.30 6.98
CA ALA A 129 -4.16 11.72 6.71
C ALA A 129 -5.27 12.53 7.42
N GLN A 130 -4.86 13.40 8.34
CA GLN A 130 -5.75 14.34 9.02
C GLN A 130 -5.52 15.75 8.46
N THR A 131 -6.47 16.22 7.65
CA THR A 131 -6.41 17.53 7.02
C THR A 131 -7.20 18.56 7.82
N TYR A 132 -6.57 19.68 8.14
CA TYR A 132 -7.21 20.81 8.82
C TYR A 132 -7.44 21.94 7.83
N ILE A 133 -8.62 22.54 7.93
CA ILE A 133 -9.07 23.60 7.03
C ILE A 133 -9.52 24.81 7.83
N ASN A 134 -9.40 25.99 7.22
CA ASN A 134 -10.02 27.20 7.75
C ASN A 134 -11.50 27.30 7.31
N VAL A 135 -12.17 28.38 7.70
CA VAL A 135 -13.58 28.66 7.37
C VAL A 135 -13.84 28.88 5.87
N GLU A 136 -12.79 29.03 5.06
CA GLU A 136 -12.85 29.23 3.61
C GLU A 136 -12.51 27.94 2.85
N ASN A 137 -12.46 26.79 3.54
CA ASN A 137 -12.02 25.48 3.01
C ASN A 137 -10.59 25.50 2.43
N VAL A 138 -9.73 26.42 2.88
CA VAL A 138 -8.31 26.42 2.58
C VAL A 138 -7.62 25.50 3.57
N ILE A 139 -6.82 24.57 3.06
CA ILE A 139 -6.02 23.68 3.91
C ILE A 139 -4.97 24.51 4.65
N THR A 140 -4.89 24.34 5.97
CA THR A 140 -3.92 25.02 6.84
C THR A 140 -2.74 24.12 7.19
N ASN A 141 -2.99 22.83 7.39
CA ASN A 141 -1.98 21.80 7.56
C ASN A 141 -2.60 20.41 7.34
N CYS A 142 -1.77 19.41 7.06
CA CYS A 142 -2.14 18.00 7.00
C CYS A 142 -1.15 17.18 7.83
N THR A 143 -1.66 16.30 8.68
CA THR A 143 -0.83 15.34 9.44
C THR A 143 -1.07 13.94 8.91
N ILE A 144 -0.04 13.34 8.35
CA ILE A 144 0.01 11.94 7.92
C ILE A 144 0.67 11.14 9.03
N SER A 145 -0.03 10.12 9.51
CA SER A 145 0.48 9.16 10.48
C SER A 145 0.53 7.78 9.82
N LEU A 146 1.65 7.08 9.97
CA LEU A 146 1.90 5.78 9.34
C LEU A 146 2.22 4.73 10.42
N ALA A 147 1.50 3.62 10.43
CA ALA A 147 1.74 2.56 11.41
C ALA A 147 2.96 1.71 10.99
N ALA A 148 3.85 1.40 11.93
CA ALA A 148 4.97 0.49 11.69
C ALA A 148 4.55 -0.98 11.66
N HIS A 149 3.48 -1.31 12.39
CA HIS A 149 2.88 -2.64 12.47
C HIS A 149 1.37 -2.58 12.28
N THR A 150 0.80 -3.68 11.76
CA THR A 150 -0.64 -3.91 11.76
C THR A 150 -1.19 -4.01 13.19
N ALA A 151 -2.52 -3.97 13.36
CA ALA A 151 -3.12 -4.18 14.69
C ALA A 151 -2.82 -5.57 15.29
N HIS A 152 -2.36 -6.51 14.45
CA HIS A 152 -1.96 -7.86 14.84
C HIS A 152 -0.46 -7.98 15.15
N GLY A 153 0.29 -6.87 15.14
CA GLY A 153 1.73 -6.84 15.45
C GLY A 153 2.63 -7.31 14.30
N ILE A 154 2.12 -7.37 13.08
CA ILE A 154 2.91 -7.72 11.89
C ILE A 154 3.58 -6.45 11.38
N ALA A 155 4.92 -6.44 11.29
CA ALA A 155 5.67 -5.31 10.75
C ALA A 155 5.37 -5.13 9.25
N LEU A 156 5.25 -3.87 8.81
CA LEU A 156 5.03 -3.55 7.41
C LEU A 156 6.32 -3.68 6.57
N GLY A 157 6.19 -4.12 5.32
CA GLY A 157 7.30 -4.13 4.38
C GLY A 157 7.55 -2.76 3.75
N ASP A 158 8.70 -2.58 3.11
CA ASP A 158 9.08 -1.33 2.44
C ASP A 158 8.07 -0.93 1.33
N VAL A 159 7.59 -1.91 0.54
CA VAL A 159 6.56 -1.69 -0.50
C VAL A 159 5.24 -1.25 0.13
N ASP A 160 4.82 -1.89 1.22
CA ASP A 160 3.59 -1.52 1.91
C ASP A 160 3.69 -0.09 2.46
N MET A 161 4.80 0.22 3.13
CA MET A 161 5.05 1.55 3.68
C MET A 161 5.04 2.63 2.59
N GLN A 162 5.65 2.38 1.43
CA GLN A 162 5.62 3.31 0.32
C GLN A 162 4.20 3.48 -0.24
N ASN A 163 3.47 2.40 -0.51
CA ASN A 163 2.10 2.49 -1.06
C ASN A 163 1.16 3.24 -0.09
N ILE A 164 1.23 2.94 1.21
CA ILE A 164 0.42 3.63 2.23
C ILE A 164 0.78 5.11 2.27
N ALA A 165 2.07 5.46 2.35
CA ALA A 165 2.49 6.86 2.34
C ALA A 165 2.03 7.58 1.06
N LEU A 166 2.05 6.89 -0.09
CA LEU A 166 1.61 7.42 -1.37
C LEU A 166 0.10 7.71 -1.38
N HIS A 167 -0.71 6.82 -0.81
CA HIS A 167 -2.15 7.00 -0.61
C HIS A 167 -2.46 8.20 0.30
N GLU A 168 -1.84 8.27 1.48
CA GLU A 168 -2.09 9.34 2.45
C GLU A 168 -1.65 10.72 1.91
N LEU A 169 -0.60 10.77 1.10
CA LEU A 169 -0.20 11.98 0.39
C LEU A 169 -1.28 12.44 -0.61
N GLY A 170 -2.02 11.52 -1.24
CA GLY A 170 -3.18 11.87 -2.06
C GLY A 170 -4.25 12.61 -1.27
N HIS A 171 -4.55 12.16 -0.06
CA HIS A 171 -5.44 12.88 0.86
C HIS A 171 -4.91 14.25 1.26
N SER A 172 -3.59 14.41 1.40
CA SER A 172 -2.97 15.72 1.68
C SER A 172 -3.19 16.73 0.54
N PHE A 173 -3.38 16.28 -0.70
CA PHE A 173 -3.76 17.16 -1.81
C PHE A 173 -5.25 17.52 -1.83
N GLY A 174 -6.08 16.89 -0.99
CA GLY A 174 -7.54 17.03 -0.96
C GLY A 174 -8.30 15.98 -1.76
N LEU A 175 -7.63 14.90 -2.18
CA LEU A 175 -8.29 13.76 -2.82
C LEU A 175 -9.06 12.95 -1.78
N GLY A 176 -10.22 12.43 -2.17
CA GLY A 176 -10.93 11.37 -1.46
C GLY A 176 -10.61 10.02 -2.08
N HIS A 177 -11.49 9.04 -1.88
CA HIS A 177 -11.28 7.70 -2.41
C HIS A 177 -11.79 7.53 -3.85
N SER A 178 -11.12 6.64 -4.57
CA SER A 178 -11.53 6.11 -5.87
C SER A 178 -12.51 4.95 -5.72
N ASN A 179 -13.36 4.75 -6.73
CA ASN A 179 -14.24 3.57 -6.80
C ASN A 179 -13.57 2.35 -7.47
N TYR A 180 -12.36 2.50 -8.01
CA TYR A 180 -11.65 1.45 -8.71
C TYR A 180 -10.64 0.76 -7.80
N THR A 181 -10.76 -0.56 -7.62
CA THR A 181 -9.92 -1.37 -6.71
C THR A 181 -8.44 -1.44 -7.09
N GLY A 182 -8.10 -1.08 -8.33
CA GLY A 182 -6.72 -1.04 -8.80
C GLY A 182 -6.12 0.36 -8.83
N ASP A 183 -6.83 1.35 -8.28
CA ASP A 183 -6.35 2.73 -8.17
C ASP A 183 -5.69 2.96 -6.82
N LEU A 184 -4.62 3.75 -6.81
CA LEU A 184 -3.92 4.15 -5.58
C LEU A 184 -4.88 4.70 -4.52
N MET A 185 -5.86 5.52 -4.92
CA MET A 185 -6.78 6.15 -3.98
C MET A 185 -7.95 5.23 -3.59
N TYR A 186 -7.91 3.93 -3.86
CA TYR A 186 -8.94 3.00 -3.38
C TYR A 186 -8.90 2.89 -1.85
N SER A 187 -10.07 2.87 -1.20
CA SER A 187 -10.16 2.99 0.26
C SER A 187 -9.67 1.77 1.06
N PHE A 188 -9.42 0.64 0.40
CA PHE A 188 -8.97 -0.57 1.05
C PHE A 188 -7.63 -1.00 0.48
N TYR A 189 -6.62 -1.02 1.35
CA TYR A 189 -5.29 -1.50 1.01
C TYR A 189 -5.11 -2.98 1.37
N SER A 190 -4.41 -3.73 0.52
CA SER A 190 -4.05 -5.13 0.78
C SER A 190 -2.55 -5.24 0.98
N LEU A 191 -2.13 -5.66 2.19
CA LEU A 191 -0.72 -5.85 2.54
C LEU A 191 -0.07 -6.97 1.71
N GLY A 192 1.23 -6.83 1.44
CA GLY A 192 1.98 -7.74 0.57
C GLY A 192 1.64 -7.56 -0.91
N GLY A 193 1.09 -6.41 -1.25
CA GLY A 193 0.73 -6.04 -2.62
C GLY A 193 1.95 -5.77 -3.50
N SER A 194 1.69 -5.59 -4.80
CA SER A 194 2.69 -5.04 -5.70
C SER A 194 2.83 -3.53 -5.48
N PRO A 195 3.96 -2.93 -5.89
CA PRO A 195 4.07 -1.48 -6.04
C PRO A 195 2.83 -0.88 -6.71
N GLU A 196 2.22 0.09 -6.05
CA GLU A 196 1.17 0.93 -6.64
C GLU A 196 1.79 2.16 -7.30
N GLY A 197 1.02 2.81 -8.17
CA GLY A 197 1.46 4.00 -8.87
C GLY A 197 0.40 5.10 -8.85
N VAL A 198 0.83 6.36 -8.89
CA VAL A 198 -0.09 7.49 -9.04
C VAL A 198 -0.72 7.45 -10.45
N SER A 199 -2.04 7.36 -10.52
CA SER A 199 -2.75 7.23 -11.78
C SER A 199 -3.01 8.58 -12.46
N THR A 200 -3.36 8.55 -13.74
CA THR A 200 -3.90 9.72 -14.44
C THR A 200 -5.17 10.26 -13.80
N LEU A 201 -5.99 9.41 -13.16
CA LEU A 201 -7.21 9.84 -12.48
C LEU A 201 -6.87 10.64 -11.22
N ASP A 202 -5.87 10.18 -10.47
CA ASP A 202 -5.35 10.85 -9.27
C ASP A 202 -4.83 12.25 -9.58
N VAL A 203 -3.92 12.35 -10.55
CA VAL A 203 -3.35 13.65 -10.96
C VAL A 203 -4.40 14.55 -11.60
N TYR A 204 -5.40 13.99 -12.29
CA TYR A 204 -6.54 14.78 -12.77
C TYR A 204 -7.38 15.35 -11.61
N GLY A 205 -7.56 14.59 -10.53
CA GLY A 205 -8.13 15.08 -9.27
C GLY A 205 -7.34 16.25 -8.70
N VAL A 206 -6.01 16.11 -8.61
CA VAL A 206 -5.10 17.20 -8.18
C VAL A 206 -5.25 18.42 -9.09
N SER A 207 -5.33 18.21 -10.41
CA SER A 207 -5.54 19.30 -11.37
C SER A 207 -6.81 20.09 -11.07
N THR A 208 -7.89 19.40 -10.68
CA THR A 208 -9.16 20.04 -10.36
C THR A 208 -9.02 20.90 -9.10
N LEU A 209 -8.30 20.39 -8.09
CA LEU A 209 -8.10 21.09 -6.82
C LEU A 209 -7.12 22.28 -6.95
N PHE A 210 -6.16 22.22 -7.86
CA PHE A 210 -5.18 23.27 -8.11
C PHE A 210 -5.51 24.15 -9.34
N ALA A 211 -6.71 24.01 -9.91
CA ALA A 211 -7.16 24.72 -11.10
C ALA A 211 -7.10 26.26 -10.97
N TRP A 212 -7.12 26.77 -9.73
CA TRP A 212 -7.00 28.17 -9.39
C TRP A 212 -5.63 28.78 -9.77
N ILE A 213 -4.57 27.97 -9.94
CA ILE A 213 -3.25 28.46 -10.38
C ILE A 213 -3.35 29.22 -11.71
N ARG A 214 -4.30 28.84 -12.57
CA ARG A 214 -4.56 29.53 -13.86
C ARG A 214 -5.07 30.97 -13.70
N ASN A 215 -5.72 31.27 -12.57
CA ASN A 215 -6.20 32.60 -12.24
C ASN A 215 -6.13 32.83 -10.71
N PRO A 216 -4.93 33.19 -10.19
CA PRO A 216 -4.71 33.30 -8.74
C PRO A 216 -5.54 34.41 -8.09
N SER A 217 -5.84 35.47 -8.85
CA SER A 217 -6.70 36.58 -8.44
C SER A 217 -8.16 36.14 -8.35
N GLY A 218 -8.52 35.54 -7.22
CA GLY A 218 -9.88 35.06 -6.96
C GLY A 218 -9.98 33.68 -6.32
N PHE A 219 -8.86 33.07 -5.90
CA PHE A 219 -8.93 31.82 -5.12
C PHE A 219 -9.59 32.07 -3.77
N LEU A 220 -10.84 31.64 -3.66
CA LEU A 220 -11.47 31.28 -2.41
C LEU A 220 -12.14 29.93 -2.66
N PRO A 221 -11.74 28.86 -1.98
CA PRO A 221 -12.52 27.63 -1.97
C PRO A 221 -13.83 27.81 -1.16
N VAL A 222 -14.60 28.87 -1.46
CA VAL A 222 -15.94 29.09 -0.90
C VAL A 222 -16.86 27.92 -1.22
N ASP A 223 -17.89 27.74 -0.40
CA ASP A 223 -18.93 26.74 -0.64
C ASP A 223 -19.42 26.77 -2.11
N GLY A 224 -19.24 25.64 -2.80
CA GLY A 224 -19.63 25.47 -4.20
C GLY A 224 -18.55 25.82 -5.25
N TRP A 225 -17.32 26.15 -4.86
CA TRP A 225 -16.21 26.34 -5.83
C TRP A 225 -15.91 25.05 -6.61
N LEU A 226 -15.94 23.92 -5.91
CA LEU A 226 -16.00 22.59 -6.49
C LEU A 226 -17.43 22.30 -6.92
N LYS A 227 -17.64 22.32 -8.25
CA LYS A 227 -18.95 22.04 -8.87
C LYS A 227 -19.42 20.60 -8.66
N ALA A 228 -18.48 19.70 -8.38
CA ALA A 228 -18.73 18.29 -8.11
C ALA A 228 -17.75 17.81 -7.03
N ASN A 229 -18.23 16.90 -6.19
CA ASN A 229 -17.43 16.20 -5.17
C ASN A 229 -16.75 14.94 -5.74
N SER A 230 -16.77 14.75 -7.06
CA SER A 230 -16.08 13.66 -7.73
C SER A 230 -15.70 14.04 -9.15
N VAL A 231 -14.67 13.39 -9.67
CA VAL A 231 -14.19 13.55 -11.03
C VAL A 231 -14.09 12.21 -11.74
N THR A 232 -14.24 12.26 -13.06
CA THR A 232 -13.96 11.16 -13.98
C THR A 232 -13.03 11.70 -15.05
N LEU A 233 -12.21 10.84 -15.63
CA LEU A 233 -11.28 11.27 -16.68
C LEU A 233 -12.02 11.81 -17.90
N PRO A 234 -11.56 12.94 -18.50
CA PRO A 234 -12.03 13.37 -19.80
C PRO A 234 -11.80 12.28 -20.86
N SER A 235 -12.62 12.26 -21.90
CA SER A 235 -12.55 11.21 -22.94
C SER A 235 -11.22 11.16 -23.70
N GLN A 236 -10.39 12.21 -23.61
CA GLN A 236 -9.07 12.30 -24.22
C GLN A 236 -7.95 11.72 -23.33
N ILE A 237 -8.23 11.41 -22.07
CA ILE A 237 -7.24 10.92 -21.09
C ILE A 237 -7.59 9.49 -20.72
N ASN A 238 -6.73 8.54 -21.09
CA ASN A 238 -6.90 7.15 -20.70
C ASN A 238 -6.41 6.93 -19.28
N TYR A 239 -7.12 6.09 -18.54
CA TYR A 239 -6.68 5.61 -17.25
C TYR A 239 -5.38 4.80 -17.37
N ARG A 240 -4.36 5.17 -16.61
CA ARG A 240 -3.10 4.43 -16.44
C ARG A 240 -2.29 5.01 -15.28
N ASP A 241 -1.37 4.21 -14.76
CA ASP A 241 -0.32 4.70 -13.86
C ASP A 241 0.65 5.60 -14.63
N LEU A 242 1.12 6.65 -13.96
CA LEU A 242 2.07 7.60 -14.52
C LEU A 242 3.51 7.10 -14.26
N PRO A 243 4.43 7.32 -15.22
CA PRO A 243 5.80 6.87 -15.06
C PRO A 243 6.52 7.70 -13.99
N VAL A 244 7.33 7.02 -13.19
CA VAL A 244 8.12 7.60 -12.10
C VAL A 244 9.61 7.37 -12.33
N SER A 245 10.44 8.22 -11.74
CA SER A 245 11.90 8.07 -11.81
C SER A 245 12.33 6.80 -11.08
N PRO A 246 13.36 6.08 -11.55
CA PRO A 246 13.82 4.83 -10.92
C PRO A 246 14.18 4.98 -9.43
N GLN A 247 14.60 6.17 -9.00
CA GLN A 247 14.95 6.45 -7.61
C GLN A 247 13.73 6.50 -6.67
N ASN A 248 12.55 6.77 -7.24
CA ASN A 248 11.28 6.85 -6.52
C ASN A 248 10.50 5.54 -6.56
N GLN A 249 10.98 4.52 -7.28
CA GLN A 249 10.35 3.20 -7.28
C GLN A 249 10.58 2.48 -5.93
N PRO A 250 9.61 1.67 -5.46
CA PRO A 250 9.82 0.80 -4.31
C PRO A 250 11.03 -0.11 -4.52
N PRO A 251 11.73 -0.47 -3.42
CA PRO A 251 12.92 -1.30 -3.54
C PRO A 251 12.49 -2.66 -4.09
N GLN A 252 13.25 -3.18 -5.04
CA GLN A 252 13.00 -4.50 -5.62
C GLN A 252 13.90 -5.50 -4.87
N THR A 253 13.46 -6.01 -3.71
CA THR A 253 14.21 -7.06 -3.00
C THR A 253 13.63 -8.45 -3.31
N LEU A 254 14.41 -9.50 -3.03
CA LEU A 254 13.90 -10.87 -3.07
C LEU A 254 12.75 -11.08 -2.07
N ALA A 255 12.71 -10.33 -0.97
CA ALA A 255 11.63 -10.40 0.02
C ALA A 255 10.33 -9.80 -0.50
N ASP A 256 10.39 -8.88 -1.47
CA ASP A 256 9.22 -8.25 -2.11
C ASP A 256 8.65 -9.11 -3.26
N ASN A 257 9.26 -10.27 -3.53
CA ASN A 257 8.72 -11.21 -4.49
C ASN A 257 7.49 -11.91 -3.90
N SER A 258 6.35 -11.84 -4.59
CA SER A 258 5.08 -12.45 -4.15
C SER A 258 5.19 -13.95 -3.82
N VAL A 259 6.05 -14.70 -4.52
CA VAL A 259 6.30 -16.11 -4.23
C VAL A 259 7.07 -16.27 -2.91
N VAL A 260 8.05 -15.40 -2.67
CA VAL A 260 8.83 -15.39 -1.42
C VAL A 260 7.95 -14.97 -0.23
N GLN A 261 7.12 -13.94 -0.39
CA GLN A 261 6.15 -13.53 0.64
C GLN A 261 5.15 -14.64 0.95
N PHE A 262 4.62 -15.33 -0.07
CA PHE A 262 3.77 -16.48 0.12
C PHE A 262 4.45 -17.58 0.95
N PHE A 263 5.69 -17.93 0.64
CA PHE A 263 6.44 -18.92 1.42
C PHE A 263 6.77 -18.43 2.83
N ALA A 264 7.10 -17.15 3.00
CA ALA A 264 7.36 -16.56 4.30
C ALA A 264 6.11 -16.59 5.20
N LEU A 265 4.95 -16.22 4.67
CA LEU A 265 3.66 -16.32 5.37
C LEU A 265 3.33 -17.77 5.74
N MET A 266 3.48 -18.71 4.79
CA MET A 266 3.29 -20.13 5.03
C MET A 266 4.19 -20.65 6.16
N PHE A 267 5.49 -20.31 6.13
CA PHE A 267 6.42 -20.70 7.19
C PHE A 267 6.08 -20.04 8.53
N GLY A 268 5.70 -18.76 8.53
CA GLY A 268 5.28 -18.04 9.74
C GLY A 268 4.08 -18.71 10.40
N ILE A 269 3.05 -19.06 9.62
CA ILE A 269 1.87 -19.79 10.10
C ILE A 269 2.28 -21.17 10.65
N LEU A 270 3.14 -21.91 9.94
CA LEU A 270 3.60 -23.23 10.38
C LEU A 270 4.45 -23.19 11.65
N LEU A 271 5.16 -22.10 11.91
CA LEU A 271 5.98 -21.89 13.09
C LEU A 271 5.19 -21.33 14.28
N HIS A 272 3.95 -20.87 14.06
CA HIS A 272 3.10 -20.43 15.15
C HIS A 272 2.88 -21.58 16.15
N PRO A 273 3.07 -21.38 17.47
CA PRO A 273 3.06 -22.47 18.44
C PRO A 273 1.79 -23.32 18.41
N GLU A 274 0.65 -22.69 18.15
CA GLU A 274 -0.67 -23.33 18.08
C GLU A 274 -0.80 -24.31 16.89
N ILE A 275 -0.01 -24.11 15.82
CA ILE A 275 -0.03 -24.92 14.60
C ILE A 275 1.17 -25.87 14.56
N ALA A 276 2.36 -25.38 14.95
CA ALA A 276 3.60 -26.14 14.97
C ALA A 276 3.52 -27.39 15.86
N VAL A 277 2.89 -27.26 17.04
CA VAL A 277 2.81 -28.37 18.01
C VAL A 277 1.93 -29.51 17.49
N PRO A 278 0.68 -29.30 17.02
CA PRO A 278 -0.12 -30.37 16.40
C PRO A 278 0.57 -31.02 15.20
N VAL A 279 1.16 -30.22 14.29
CA VAL A 279 1.86 -30.74 13.11
C VAL A 279 3.05 -31.60 13.50
N GLY A 280 3.85 -31.15 14.48
CA GLY A 280 4.98 -31.91 15.02
C GLY A 280 4.54 -33.24 15.65
N VAL A 281 3.44 -33.27 16.39
CA VAL A 281 2.88 -34.50 16.99
C VAL A 281 2.46 -35.49 15.90
N VAL A 282 1.79 -35.02 14.85
CA VAL A 282 1.36 -35.86 13.73
C VAL A 282 2.58 -36.47 13.01
N ILE A 283 3.60 -35.66 12.71
CA ILE A 283 4.84 -36.14 12.07
C ILE A 283 5.51 -37.19 12.95
N LEU A 284 5.64 -36.93 14.25
CA LEU A 284 6.25 -37.85 15.20
C LEU A 284 5.48 -39.19 15.25
N PHE A 285 4.15 -39.13 15.28
CA PHE A 285 3.29 -40.32 15.24
C PHE A 285 3.57 -41.16 13.99
N PHE A 286 3.62 -40.55 12.81
CA PHE A 286 3.91 -41.26 11.57
C PHE A 286 5.33 -41.84 11.53
N VAL A 287 6.33 -41.13 12.05
CA VAL A 287 7.71 -41.63 12.16
C VAL A 287 7.75 -42.86 13.08
N VAL A 288 7.10 -42.80 14.25
CA VAL A 288 7.01 -43.94 15.19
C VAL A 288 6.31 -45.13 14.54
N VAL A 289 5.18 -44.91 13.86
CA VAL A 289 4.45 -45.98 13.14
C VAL A 289 5.34 -46.60 12.06
N ALA A 290 6.03 -45.79 11.25
CA ALA A 290 6.94 -46.28 10.20
C ALA A 290 8.12 -47.08 10.79
N LEU A 291 8.71 -46.62 11.88
CA LEU A 291 9.79 -47.33 12.58
C LEU A 291 9.31 -48.65 13.18
N VAL A 292 8.15 -48.69 13.84
CA VAL A 292 7.56 -49.92 14.41
C VAL A 292 7.22 -50.94 13.31
N LEU A 293 6.69 -50.49 12.18
CA LEU A 293 6.43 -51.34 11.02
C LEU A 293 7.74 -51.91 10.42
N LYS A 294 8.80 -51.10 10.34
CA LYS A 294 10.13 -51.54 9.89
C LYS A 294 10.74 -52.58 10.84
N PHE A 295 10.64 -52.38 12.15
CA PHE A 295 11.13 -53.33 13.15
C PHE A 295 10.35 -54.65 13.18
N ARG A 296 9.04 -54.64 12.88
CA ARG A 296 8.23 -55.86 12.75
C ARG A 296 8.55 -56.67 11.49
N GLY A 297 9.02 -56.03 10.41
CA GLY A 297 9.44 -56.69 9.18
C GLY A 297 10.72 -57.55 9.31
N HIS A 298 11.61 -57.23 10.26
CA HIS A 298 12.86 -57.98 10.47
C HIS A 298 12.76 -59.20 11.39
N ARG A 299 11.65 -59.39 12.12
CA ARG A 299 11.47 -60.53 13.04
C ARG A 299 10.91 -61.81 12.40
N ARG A 300 10.72 -61.86 11.07
CA ARG A 300 10.03 -62.98 10.39
C ARG A 300 10.92 -63.94 9.57
N VAL A 301 12.23 -64.00 9.84
CA VAL A 301 13.10 -65.04 9.25
C VAL A 301 14.01 -65.65 10.31
N ARG A 302 13.50 -66.64 11.05
CA ARG A 302 14.29 -67.77 11.58
C ARG A 302 13.37 -68.92 12.00
N VAL A 303 13.11 -69.79 11.03
CA VAL A 303 12.46 -71.12 11.09
C VAL A 303 13.11 -71.79 9.86
N ASP A 304 13.97 -72.81 9.88
CA ASP A 304 14.15 -73.98 10.74
C ASP A 304 15.61 -74.48 10.68
N SER A 305 16.01 -75.25 11.69
CA SER A 305 16.94 -76.38 11.58
C SER A 305 16.58 -77.43 12.61
#